data_AF-A0A9P9WQI3-F1
#
_entry.id   AF-A0A9P9WQI3-F1
#
_cell.length_a   1.000
_cell.length_b   1.000
_cell.length_c   1.000
_cell.angle_alpha   90.00
_cell.angle_beta   90.00
_cell.angle_gamma   90.00
#
_symmetry.space_group_name_H-M   'P 1'
#
loop_
_entity.id
_entity.type
_entity.pdbx_description
1 polymer ?
#
loop_
_entity_poly.entity_id
_entity_poly.type
_entity_poly.pdbx_seq_one_letter_code
_entity_poly.pdbx_strand_id
1 'polypeptide(L)'
;MSGVSLQQILDQLKAGPVTKNKYSVTGLALAGGIPLLSYAISSYRGWRALGRGGLPPNIFGWLINVALRPLSRSDTRAPAPYTLESLEAVWGPAGRQSFFEGKLPPARSGARPEVPTYVAPQRQTTEQGAPAMLERMERYLAALTAANPSLFQSRPSGLEGPYHDAVWLADGVAVPAFLKGTKGEIMHPHDDGSTHAVLSLWDASRAIELGWAERHKLSGAVGGAIPWGYVFIYAPRNEDEFDSWKSFILAAARFNAASVGSTTVQAPDL
;
A
#
# COMPACT_ATOMS: atom_id res chain seq x y z
N MET A 1 70.02 -34.75 27.49
CA MET A 1 68.68 -34.74 26.86
C MET A 1 67.88 -35.91 27.44
N SER A 2 67.21 -35.70 28.57
CA SER A 2 66.30 -36.66 29.18
C SER A 2 64.91 -36.41 28.60
N GLY A 3 64.45 -37.31 27.74
CA GLY A 3 63.15 -37.22 27.06
C GLY A 3 62.00 -37.34 28.06
N VAL A 4 61.02 -36.45 27.92
CA VAL A 4 59.73 -36.55 28.62
C VAL A 4 59.07 -37.86 28.21
N SER A 5 58.66 -38.68 29.18
CA SER A 5 58.00 -39.96 28.88
C SER A 5 56.58 -39.72 28.37
N LEU A 6 56.09 -40.59 27.48
CA LEU A 6 54.72 -40.54 26.94
C LEU A 6 53.66 -40.56 28.07
N GLN A 7 54.00 -41.18 29.20
CA GLN A 7 53.14 -41.23 30.39
C GLN A 7 52.99 -39.86 31.05
N GLN A 8 54.05 -39.05 31.10
CA GLN A 8 54.03 -37.70 31.67
C GLN A 8 53.20 -36.73 30.80
N ILE A 9 53.18 -36.93 29.47
CA ILE A 9 52.34 -36.16 28.56
C ILE A 9 50.86 -36.53 28.74
N LEU A 10 50.57 -37.82 28.93
CA LEU A 10 49.20 -38.32 29.15
C LEU A 10 48.63 -37.91 30.51
N ASP A 11 49.46 -37.81 31.56
CA ASP A 11 49.02 -37.36 32.88
C ASP A 11 48.77 -35.85 32.93
N GLN A 12 49.53 -35.04 32.17
CA GLN A 12 49.24 -33.60 32.04
C GLN A 12 47.93 -33.31 31.29
N LEU A 13 47.53 -34.17 30.34
CA LEU A 13 46.26 -34.04 29.63
C LEU A 13 45.04 -34.42 30.50
N LYS A 14 45.23 -35.20 31.57
CA LYS A 14 44.16 -35.60 32.50
C LYS A 14 43.99 -34.65 33.69
N ALA A 15 45.00 -33.85 34.02
CA ALA A 15 45.01 -32.98 35.20
C ALA A 15 44.60 -31.51 34.95
N GLY A 16 44.23 -31.14 33.72
CA GLY A 16 43.69 -29.82 33.44
C GLY A 16 42.32 -29.64 34.11
N PRO A 17 42.06 -28.52 34.81
CA PRO A 17 40.74 -28.28 35.36
C PRO A 17 39.74 -28.25 34.21
N VAL A 18 38.70 -29.10 34.28
CA VAL A 18 37.51 -28.94 33.46
C VAL A 18 36.86 -27.64 33.94
N THR A 19 37.30 -26.51 33.40
CA THR A 19 36.52 -25.29 33.45
C THR A 19 35.26 -25.61 32.65
N LYS A 20 34.18 -25.93 33.38
CA LYS A 20 32.83 -25.97 32.86
C LYS A 20 32.44 -24.57 32.39
N ASN A 21 33.00 -24.11 31.28
CA ASN A 21 32.40 -23.03 30.51
C ASN A 21 31.23 -23.60 29.70
N LYS A 22 30.17 -23.98 30.44
CA LYS A 22 28.85 -24.28 29.88
C LYS A 22 27.96 -23.03 29.80
N TYR A 23 28.56 -21.84 29.88
CA TYR A 23 27.85 -20.57 29.81
C TYR A 23 28.55 -19.62 28.84
N SER A 24 28.30 -19.73 27.53
CA SER A 24 28.60 -18.61 26.60
C SER A 24 28.14 -18.80 25.14
N VAL A 25 27.13 -19.63 24.84
CA VAL A 25 26.41 -19.54 23.54
C VAL A 25 24.90 -19.48 23.75
N THR A 26 24.39 -20.16 24.79
CA THR A 26 22.96 -20.16 25.13
C THR A 26 22.46 -18.82 25.69
N GLY A 27 23.31 -18.08 26.42
CA GLY A 27 22.94 -16.80 27.04
C GLY A 27 22.72 -15.65 26.04
N LEU A 28 23.55 -15.54 24.99
CA LEU A 28 23.37 -14.54 23.93
C LEU A 28 22.18 -14.86 23.01
N ALA A 29 21.94 -16.15 22.72
CA ALA A 29 20.80 -16.59 21.91
C ALA A 29 19.45 -16.34 22.62
N LEU A 30 19.39 -16.50 23.95
CA LEU A 30 18.19 -16.21 24.74
C LEU A 30 17.94 -14.70 24.93
N ALA A 31 19.00 -13.90 25.11
CA ALA A 31 18.87 -12.45 25.31
C ALA A 31 18.46 -11.69 24.03
N GLY A 32 18.88 -12.13 22.84
CA GLY A 32 18.44 -11.58 21.56
C GLY A 32 17.13 -12.20 21.04
N GLY A 33 16.87 -13.46 21.37
CA GLY A 33 15.67 -14.18 20.93
C GLY A 33 14.38 -13.64 21.55
N ILE A 34 14.39 -13.26 22.83
CA ILE A 34 13.19 -12.75 23.51
C ILE A 34 12.73 -11.39 22.94
N PRO A 35 13.59 -10.37 22.76
CA PRO A 35 13.19 -9.11 22.13
C PRO A 35 12.73 -9.29 20.68
N LEU A 36 13.42 -10.14 19.90
CA LEU A 36 13.05 -10.40 18.51
C LEU A 36 11.69 -11.11 18.41
N LEU A 37 11.45 -12.11 19.27
CA LEU A 37 10.16 -12.80 19.36
C LEU A 37 9.05 -11.85 19.83
N SER A 38 9.31 -11.00 20.82
CA SER A 38 8.38 -9.99 21.30
C SER A 38 8.01 -8.98 20.19
N TYR A 39 9.00 -8.52 19.43
CA TYR A 39 8.79 -7.67 18.26
C TYR A 39 7.98 -8.39 17.19
N ALA A 40 8.31 -9.65 16.87
CA ALA A 40 7.58 -10.45 15.88
C ALA A 40 6.11 -10.64 16.30
N ILE A 41 5.84 -10.94 17.57
CA ILE A 41 4.49 -11.08 18.12
C ILE A 41 3.73 -9.75 18.02
N SER A 42 4.34 -8.64 18.44
CA SER A 42 3.73 -7.30 18.37
C SER A 42 3.46 -6.88 16.93
N SER A 43 4.42 -7.11 16.03
CA SER A 43 4.31 -6.87 14.59
C SER A 43 3.19 -7.69 13.96
N TYR A 44 3.09 -8.98 14.28
CA TYR A 44 2.01 -9.85 13.80
C TYR A 44 0.64 -9.41 14.31
N ARG A 45 0.54 -9.06 15.60
CA ARG A 45 -0.70 -8.58 16.22
C ARG A 45 -1.18 -7.28 15.59
N GLY A 46 -0.27 -6.30 15.43
CA GLY A 46 -0.59 -5.03 14.77
C GLY A 46 -1.00 -5.23 13.31
N TRP A 47 -0.32 -6.10 12.57
CA TRP A 47 -0.66 -6.41 11.19
C TRP A 47 -2.04 -7.08 11.08
N ARG A 48 -2.31 -8.04 11.97
CA ARG A 48 -3.60 -8.74 12.02
C ARG A 48 -4.75 -7.81 12.43
N ALA A 49 -4.46 -6.80 13.25
CA ALA A 49 -5.44 -5.80 13.67
C ALA A 49 -5.89 -4.87 12.52
N LEU A 50 -5.12 -4.79 11.43
CA LEU A 50 -5.56 -4.07 10.21
C LEU A 50 -6.71 -4.76 9.47
N GLY A 51 -7.09 -5.97 9.89
CA GLY A 51 -8.20 -6.69 9.29
C GLY A 51 -7.81 -7.47 8.04
N ARG A 52 -8.80 -7.73 7.19
CA ARG A 52 -8.64 -8.53 5.97
C ARG A 52 -8.20 -7.65 4.79
N GLY A 53 -7.62 -8.31 3.80
CA GLY A 53 -7.23 -7.71 2.52
C GLY A 53 -6.65 -8.78 1.60
N GLY A 54 -5.82 -8.38 0.64
CA GLY A 54 -5.28 -9.29 -0.38
C GLY A 54 -4.37 -10.42 0.13
N LEU A 55 -3.84 -10.30 1.35
CA LEU A 55 -2.99 -11.33 1.97
C LEU A 55 -3.81 -12.22 2.92
N PRO A 56 -3.54 -13.54 2.98
CA PRO A 56 -4.23 -14.45 3.91
C PRO A 56 -4.10 -13.97 5.37
N PRO A 57 -5.19 -13.83 6.15
CA PRO A 57 -5.18 -13.18 7.47
C PRO A 57 -4.63 -14.10 8.59
N ASN A 58 -3.47 -14.69 8.35
CA ASN A 58 -2.79 -15.65 9.21
C ASN A 58 -1.28 -15.38 9.20
N ILE A 59 -0.50 -16.22 9.89
CA ILE A 59 0.95 -16.04 9.98
C ILE A 59 1.65 -16.07 8.62
N PHE A 60 1.13 -16.81 7.64
CA PHE A 60 1.72 -16.88 6.31
C PHE A 60 1.56 -15.57 5.55
N GLY A 61 0.39 -14.91 5.62
CA GLY A 61 0.22 -13.58 5.04
C GLY A 61 1.11 -12.53 5.69
N TRP A 62 1.30 -12.60 7.01
CA TRP A 62 2.26 -11.73 7.70
C TRP A 62 3.70 -11.96 7.24
N LEU A 63 4.12 -13.23 7.05
CA LEU A 63 5.44 -13.56 6.51
C LEU A 63 5.63 -13.04 5.09
N ILE A 64 4.61 -13.12 4.23
CA ILE A 64 4.62 -12.51 2.89
C ILE A 64 4.82 -10.99 3.00
N ASN A 65 4.04 -10.32 3.86
CA ASN A 65 4.21 -8.88 4.12
C ASN A 65 5.63 -8.53 4.59
N VAL A 66 6.24 -9.36 5.45
CA VAL A 66 7.65 -9.16 5.87
C VAL A 66 8.60 -9.35 4.69
N ALA A 67 8.42 -10.38 3.88
CA ALA A 67 9.25 -10.66 2.69
C ALA A 67 9.14 -9.57 1.61
N LEU A 68 8.04 -8.82 1.56
CA LEU A 68 7.86 -7.69 0.64
C LEU A 68 8.56 -6.41 1.09
N ARG A 69 9.00 -6.30 2.36
CA ARG A 69 9.63 -5.07 2.90
C ARG A 69 10.86 -4.60 2.12
N PRO A 70 11.78 -5.46 1.66
CA PRO A 70 12.94 -5.02 0.86
C PRO A 70 12.56 -4.36 -0.47
N LEU A 71 11.37 -4.66 -1.00
CA LEU A 71 10.82 -4.05 -2.23
C LEU A 71 9.97 -2.81 -1.93
N SER A 72 9.72 -2.52 -0.65
CA SER A 72 8.82 -1.46 -0.23
C SER A 72 9.51 -0.10 -0.15
N ARG A 73 8.76 0.93 -0.51
CA ARG A 73 9.10 2.34 -0.39
C ARG A 73 9.00 2.82 1.05
N SER A 74 9.95 3.64 1.47
CA SER A 74 9.88 4.41 2.71
C SER A 74 9.36 5.84 2.48
N ASP A 75 9.46 6.34 1.25
CA ASP A 75 9.20 7.71 0.83
C ASP A 75 7.75 7.94 0.37
N THR A 76 6.77 7.19 0.90
CA THR A 76 5.37 7.19 0.40
C THR A 76 4.70 8.58 0.44
N ARG A 77 5.16 9.47 1.31
CA ARG A 77 4.65 10.85 1.46
C ARG A 77 5.40 11.89 0.64
N ALA A 78 6.44 11.49 -0.08
CA ALA A 78 7.04 12.31 -1.12
C ALA A 78 6.35 11.99 -2.46
N PRO A 79 6.13 12.99 -3.32
CA PRO A 79 5.84 12.75 -4.73
C PRO A 79 6.84 11.74 -5.30
N ALA A 80 6.40 10.91 -6.26
CA ALA A 80 7.30 9.94 -6.84
C ALA A 80 8.46 10.64 -7.59
N PRO A 81 9.66 10.04 -7.65
CA PRO A 81 10.75 10.56 -8.47
C PRO A 81 10.42 10.31 -9.94
N TYR A 82 9.57 11.15 -10.50
CA TYR A 82 9.13 11.11 -11.90
C TYR A 82 10.27 11.61 -12.79
N THR A 83 11.33 10.82 -13.02
CA THR A 83 12.16 11.05 -14.21
C THR A 83 11.30 10.73 -15.42
N LEU A 84 10.75 11.80 -15.99
CA LEU A 84 9.57 11.81 -16.85
C LEU A 84 9.72 10.99 -18.14
N GLU A 85 10.93 10.90 -18.69
CA GLU A 85 11.15 10.24 -20.00
C GLU A 85 10.83 8.74 -19.95
N SER A 86 11.23 8.05 -18.88
CA SER A 86 10.99 6.60 -18.76
C SER A 86 9.53 6.25 -18.48
N LEU A 87 8.78 7.16 -17.87
CA LEU A 87 7.38 6.94 -17.51
C LEU A 87 6.43 7.37 -18.63
N GLU A 88 6.83 8.31 -19.49
CA GLU A 88 6.02 8.77 -20.61
C GLU A 88 5.65 7.63 -21.57
N ALA A 89 6.58 6.69 -21.81
CA ALA A 89 6.31 5.51 -22.62
C ALA A 89 5.18 4.61 -22.05
N VAL A 90 4.94 4.65 -20.73
CA VAL A 90 3.96 3.80 -20.04
C VAL A 90 2.66 4.54 -19.75
N TRP A 91 2.75 5.83 -19.41
CA TRP A 91 1.64 6.67 -18.94
C TRP A 91 1.06 7.59 -20.03
N GLY A 92 1.78 7.77 -21.13
CA GLY A 92 1.40 8.64 -22.22
C GLY A 92 1.27 10.12 -21.82
N PRO A 93 0.80 10.97 -22.74
CA PRO A 93 0.65 12.40 -22.49
C PRO A 93 -0.38 12.73 -21.40
N ALA A 94 -1.44 11.91 -21.29
CA ALA A 94 -2.47 12.06 -20.26
C ALA A 94 -1.89 11.94 -18.85
N GLY A 95 -0.88 11.09 -18.62
CA GLY A 95 -0.29 10.91 -17.29
C GLY A 95 0.29 12.17 -16.65
N ARG A 96 0.60 13.21 -17.45
CA ARG A 96 1.18 14.49 -16.97
C ARG A 96 0.18 15.63 -16.85
N GLN A 97 -1.08 15.38 -17.19
CA GLN A 97 -2.14 16.36 -17.16
C GLN A 97 -2.93 16.26 -15.86
N SER A 98 -3.60 17.35 -15.52
CA SER A 98 -4.58 17.34 -14.45
C SER A 98 -5.97 16.99 -14.98
N PHE A 99 -6.72 16.23 -14.19
CA PHE A 99 -8.10 15.84 -14.48
C PHE A 99 -9.11 16.35 -13.45
N PHE A 100 -8.69 17.26 -12.56
CA PHE A 100 -9.62 18.02 -11.73
C PHE A 100 -10.46 18.97 -12.56
N GLU A 101 -11.75 19.08 -12.23
CA GLU A 101 -12.61 20.11 -12.80
C GLU A 101 -12.40 21.43 -12.07
N GLY A 102 -11.90 22.44 -12.79
CA GLY A 102 -11.70 23.77 -12.25
C GLY A 102 -10.51 23.85 -11.30
N LYS A 103 -10.77 23.87 -9.99
CA LYS A 103 -9.75 24.12 -8.96
C LYS A 103 -9.39 22.83 -8.23
N LEU A 104 -8.11 22.72 -7.89
CA LEU A 104 -7.62 21.69 -7.00
C LEU A 104 -8.32 21.75 -5.64
N PRO A 105 -8.50 20.59 -4.97
CA PRO A 105 -8.86 20.57 -3.56
C PRO A 105 -7.91 21.45 -2.72
N PRO A 106 -8.41 22.09 -1.65
CA PRO A 106 -7.55 22.83 -0.74
C PRO A 106 -6.55 21.88 -0.04
N ALA A 107 -5.51 22.43 0.59
CA ALA A 107 -4.64 21.61 1.43
C ALA A 107 -5.45 21.00 2.59
N ARG A 108 -5.24 19.72 2.86
CA ARG A 108 -5.91 19.01 3.94
C ARG A 108 -5.51 19.62 5.28
N SER A 109 -6.48 19.93 6.13
CA SER A 109 -6.22 20.56 7.42
C SER A 109 -5.66 19.57 8.44
N GLY A 110 -4.69 20.02 9.24
CA GLY A 110 -4.14 19.26 10.36
C GLY A 110 -3.10 18.21 9.95
N ALA A 111 -2.82 17.30 10.88
CA ALA A 111 -1.89 16.21 10.64
C ALA A 111 -2.49 15.13 9.72
N ARG A 112 -1.63 14.35 9.07
CA ARG A 112 -2.06 13.15 8.34
C ARG A 112 -2.47 12.06 9.34
N PRO A 113 -3.40 11.16 8.98
CA PRO A 113 -3.73 10.02 9.80
C PRO A 113 -2.52 9.08 9.92
N GLU A 114 -2.57 8.25 10.94
CA GLU A 114 -1.58 7.21 11.17
C GLU A 114 -1.82 6.06 10.20
N VAL A 115 -0.80 5.73 9.41
CA VAL A 115 -0.78 4.57 8.52
C VAL A 115 0.39 3.70 8.93
N PRO A 116 0.15 2.51 9.52
CA PRO A 116 1.23 1.63 9.95
C PRO A 116 2.13 1.19 8.79
N THR A 117 3.40 0.92 9.10
CA THR A 117 4.44 0.69 8.08
C THR A 117 4.39 -0.67 7.37
N TYR A 118 3.32 -1.45 7.56
CA TYR A 118 3.11 -2.70 6.84
C TYR A 118 2.96 -2.46 5.34
N VAL A 119 3.37 -3.43 4.52
CA VAL A 119 3.33 -3.31 3.05
C VAL A 119 1.91 -3.49 2.53
N ALA A 120 1.22 -4.54 3.00
CA ALA A 120 -0.17 -4.82 2.70
C ALA A 120 -0.81 -5.62 3.86
N PRO A 121 -2.10 -5.42 4.19
CA PRO A 121 -2.95 -4.35 3.67
C PRO A 121 -2.45 -2.96 4.13
N GLN A 122 -2.69 -1.93 3.33
CA GLN A 122 -2.46 -0.54 3.73
C GLN A 122 -3.78 0.04 4.25
N ARG A 123 -3.79 0.48 5.50
CA ARG A 123 -4.97 0.95 6.23
C ARG A 123 -4.59 2.10 7.14
N GLN A 124 -5.47 3.08 7.31
CA GLN A 124 -5.26 4.11 8.33
C GLN A 124 -5.87 3.64 9.67
N THR A 125 -5.18 3.94 10.77
CA THR A 125 -5.60 3.55 12.13
C THR A 125 -6.19 4.71 12.92
N THR A 126 -6.13 5.93 12.38
CA THR A 126 -6.76 7.13 12.94
C THR A 126 -7.56 7.87 11.89
N GLU A 127 -8.49 8.74 12.32
CA GLU A 127 -9.37 9.52 11.43
C GLU A 127 -10.19 8.66 10.45
N GLN A 128 -10.56 7.44 10.84
CA GLN A 128 -11.33 6.54 9.99
C GLN A 128 -12.72 7.12 9.68
N GLY A 129 -13.26 6.80 8.51
CA GLY A 129 -14.60 7.22 8.10
C GLY A 129 -15.68 6.68 9.03
N ALA A 130 -16.62 7.54 9.43
CA ALA A 130 -17.80 7.08 10.16
C ALA A 130 -18.69 6.21 9.24
N PRO A 131 -19.46 5.24 9.75
CA PRO A 131 -20.27 4.34 8.92
C PRO A 131 -21.17 5.06 7.89
N ALA A 132 -21.80 6.18 8.28
CA ALA A 132 -22.63 6.97 7.38
C ALA A 132 -21.81 7.63 6.24
N MET A 133 -20.54 7.96 6.47
CA MET A 133 -19.64 8.47 5.43
C MET A 133 -19.24 7.34 4.47
N LEU A 134 -18.94 6.14 5.00
CA LEU A 134 -18.61 4.97 4.17
C LEU A 134 -19.75 4.62 3.21
N GLU A 135 -20.99 4.59 3.71
CA GLU A 135 -22.18 4.33 2.88
C GLU A 135 -22.35 5.38 1.76
N ARG A 136 -22.00 6.64 2.03
CA ARG A 136 -22.05 7.71 1.02
C ARG A 136 -20.96 7.55 -0.03
N MET A 137 -19.76 7.15 0.38
CA MET A 137 -18.66 6.84 -0.54
C MET A 137 -19.02 5.68 -1.46
N GLU A 138 -19.58 4.59 -0.90
CA GLU A 138 -20.05 3.43 -1.67
C GLU A 138 -21.13 3.83 -2.68
N ARG A 139 -22.14 4.61 -2.25
CA ARG A 139 -23.19 5.12 -3.14
C ARG A 139 -22.63 5.99 -4.25
N TYR A 140 -21.63 6.83 -3.97
CA TYR A 140 -21.00 7.67 -4.98
C TYR A 140 -20.27 6.83 -6.05
N LEU A 141 -19.52 5.79 -5.64
CA LEU A 141 -18.86 4.87 -6.58
C LEU A 141 -19.86 4.06 -7.42
N ALA A 142 -20.94 3.59 -6.79
CA ALA A 142 -22.02 2.92 -7.49
C ALA A 142 -22.67 3.84 -8.54
N ALA A 143 -22.95 5.10 -8.17
CA ALA A 143 -23.49 6.08 -9.11
C ALA A 143 -22.50 6.43 -10.24
N LEU A 144 -21.20 6.52 -9.95
CA LEU A 144 -20.16 6.78 -10.95
C LEU A 144 -20.12 5.69 -12.02
N THR A 145 -20.17 4.42 -11.62
CA THR A 145 -20.19 3.29 -12.57
C THR A 145 -21.51 3.23 -13.33
N ALA A 146 -22.65 3.45 -12.67
CA ALA A 146 -23.96 3.47 -13.30
C ALA A 146 -24.12 4.60 -14.34
N ALA A 147 -23.50 5.76 -14.12
CA ALA A 147 -23.51 6.87 -15.06
C ALA A 147 -22.56 6.67 -16.26
N ASN A 148 -21.58 5.75 -16.14
CA ASN A 148 -20.54 5.54 -17.15
C ASN A 148 -20.34 4.05 -17.50
N PRO A 149 -21.41 3.29 -17.85
CA PRO A 149 -21.37 1.83 -17.95
C PRO A 149 -20.52 1.30 -19.12
N SER A 150 -20.25 2.13 -20.13
CA SER A 150 -19.36 1.78 -21.25
C SER A 150 -17.88 1.90 -20.89
N LEU A 151 -17.55 2.58 -19.78
CA LEU A 151 -16.18 2.84 -19.36
C LEU A 151 -15.83 2.08 -18.08
N PHE A 152 -16.77 1.99 -17.15
CA PHE A 152 -16.53 1.43 -15.82
C PHE A 152 -17.58 0.41 -15.40
N GLN A 153 -17.16 -0.48 -14.51
CA GLN A 153 -18.02 -1.47 -13.86
C GLN A 153 -17.60 -1.65 -12.40
N SER A 154 -18.55 -2.09 -11.56
CA SER A 154 -18.26 -2.49 -10.18
C SER A 154 -18.11 -4.01 -10.09
N ARG A 155 -17.03 -4.48 -9.45
CA ARG A 155 -16.77 -5.92 -9.16
C ARG A 155 -15.89 -6.04 -7.91
N PRO A 156 -15.89 -7.18 -7.21
CA PRO A 156 -14.97 -7.43 -6.11
C PRO A 156 -13.50 -7.15 -6.51
N SER A 157 -12.74 -6.51 -5.63
CA SER A 157 -11.35 -6.15 -5.85
C SER A 157 -10.47 -7.37 -6.07
N GLY A 158 -9.60 -7.31 -7.06
CA GLY A 158 -8.57 -8.31 -7.30
C GLY A 158 -7.36 -8.13 -6.40
N LEU A 159 -7.21 -6.95 -5.79
CA LEU A 159 -6.10 -6.57 -4.92
C LEU A 159 -6.42 -6.78 -3.43
N GLU A 160 -7.69 -6.64 -3.03
CA GLU A 160 -8.13 -6.86 -1.65
C GLU A 160 -8.84 -8.21 -1.44
N GLY A 161 -9.08 -8.98 -2.50
CA GLY A 161 -9.90 -10.20 -2.44
C GLY A 161 -11.40 -9.89 -2.42
N PRO A 162 -12.28 -10.87 -2.12
CA PRO A 162 -13.73 -10.72 -2.27
C PRO A 162 -14.39 -9.86 -1.17
N TYR A 163 -13.63 -9.02 -0.47
CA TYR A 163 -14.11 -8.28 0.71
C TYR A 163 -14.54 -6.85 0.39
N HIS A 164 -14.01 -6.27 -0.68
CA HIS A 164 -14.27 -4.90 -1.09
C HIS A 164 -14.66 -4.87 -2.56
N ASP A 165 -15.70 -4.13 -2.90
CA ASP A 165 -15.97 -3.83 -4.31
C ASP A 165 -15.01 -2.75 -4.80
N ALA A 166 -14.63 -2.86 -6.06
CA ALA A 166 -13.73 -1.94 -6.74
C ALA A 166 -14.38 -1.44 -8.02
N VAL A 167 -13.92 -0.28 -8.48
CA VAL A 167 -14.23 0.22 -9.82
C VAL A 167 -13.16 -0.29 -10.77
N TRP A 168 -13.63 -0.92 -11.84
CA TRP A 168 -12.82 -1.47 -12.92
C TRP A 168 -13.13 -0.75 -14.22
N LEU A 169 -12.21 -0.82 -15.17
CA LEU A 169 -12.57 -0.65 -16.58
C LEU A 169 -13.65 -1.67 -16.98
N ALA A 170 -14.62 -1.23 -17.79
CA ALA A 170 -15.69 -2.08 -18.30
C ALA A 170 -15.15 -3.18 -19.22
N ASP A 171 -15.90 -4.28 -19.32
CA ASP A 171 -15.54 -5.39 -20.20
C ASP A 171 -15.43 -4.92 -21.66
N GLY A 172 -14.34 -5.31 -22.34
CA GLY A 172 -14.05 -4.88 -23.72
C GLY A 172 -13.25 -3.58 -23.85
N VAL A 173 -13.07 -2.82 -22.76
CA VAL A 173 -12.15 -1.67 -22.74
C VAL A 173 -10.71 -2.17 -22.67
N ALA A 174 -9.85 -1.66 -23.55
CA ALA A 174 -8.44 -2.03 -23.58
C ALA A 174 -7.73 -1.53 -22.31
N VAL A 175 -7.03 -2.42 -21.60
CA VAL A 175 -6.30 -2.09 -20.38
C VAL A 175 -4.97 -1.40 -20.72
N PRO A 176 -4.77 -0.12 -20.33
CA PRO A 176 -3.51 0.59 -20.53
C PRO A 176 -2.32 -0.09 -19.87
N ALA A 177 -1.11 0.18 -20.36
CA ALA A 177 0.12 -0.45 -19.87
C ALA A 177 0.33 -0.28 -18.35
N PHE A 178 0.04 0.90 -17.80
CA PHE A 178 0.17 1.19 -16.37
C PHE A 178 -0.86 0.45 -15.50
N LEU A 179 -1.98 -0.02 -16.05
CA LEU A 179 -3.00 -0.81 -15.33
C LEU A 179 -2.83 -2.32 -15.48
N LYS A 180 -1.82 -2.81 -16.22
CA LYS A 180 -1.62 -4.27 -16.39
C LYS A 180 -1.45 -4.99 -15.05
N GLY A 181 -0.75 -4.35 -14.09
CA GLY A 181 -0.54 -4.90 -12.75
C GLY A 181 -1.82 -5.02 -11.91
N THR A 182 -2.75 -4.07 -12.06
CA THR A 182 -4.07 -4.08 -11.40
C THR A 182 -5.15 -4.74 -12.26
N LYS A 183 -4.81 -5.21 -13.46
CA LYS A 183 -5.71 -5.84 -14.44
C LYS A 183 -6.92 -4.97 -14.82
N GLY A 184 -6.78 -3.65 -14.76
CA GLY A 184 -7.86 -2.70 -15.06
C GLY A 184 -8.68 -2.27 -13.85
N GLU A 185 -8.36 -2.72 -12.64
CA GLU A 185 -8.87 -2.12 -11.40
C GLU A 185 -8.27 -0.72 -11.25
N ILE A 186 -9.13 0.30 -11.12
CA ILE A 186 -8.70 1.71 -11.09
C ILE A 186 -8.85 2.34 -9.71
N MET A 187 -9.74 1.83 -8.85
CA MET A 187 -9.88 2.28 -7.47
C MET A 187 -10.70 1.31 -6.62
N HIS A 188 -10.48 1.32 -5.32
CA HIS A 188 -11.28 0.58 -4.35
C HIS A 188 -11.23 1.26 -2.96
N PRO A 189 -12.37 1.40 -2.26
CA PRO A 189 -12.42 1.86 -0.88
C PRO A 189 -12.05 0.73 0.10
N HIS A 190 -11.68 1.10 1.32
CA HIS A 190 -11.47 0.21 2.44
C HIS A 190 -12.47 0.47 3.57
N ASP A 191 -12.57 -0.48 4.51
CA ASP A 191 -13.45 -0.37 5.69
C ASP A 191 -13.10 0.81 6.60
N ASP A 192 -11.86 1.30 6.59
CA ASP A 192 -11.44 2.50 7.32
C ASP A 192 -11.80 3.81 6.60
N GLY A 193 -12.39 3.74 5.40
CA GLY A 193 -12.76 4.89 4.56
C GLY A 193 -11.62 5.46 3.74
N SER A 194 -10.41 4.92 3.84
CA SER A 194 -9.37 5.24 2.87
C SER A 194 -9.72 4.62 1.50
N THR A 195 -9.10 5.12 0.44
CA THR A 195 -9.38 4.65 -0.92
C THR A 195 -8.09 4.56 -1.72
N HIS A 196 -7.84 3.40 -2.29
CA HIS A 196 -6.84 3.30 -3.33
C HIS A 196 -7.41 3.79 -4.66
N ALA A 197 -6.66 4.61 -5.39
CA ALA A 197 -7.06 5.09 -6.71
C ALA A 197 -5.85 5.32 -7.62
N VAL A 198 -6.03 5.08 -8.93
CA VAL A 198 -5.05 5.39 -9.97
C VAL A 198 -5.32 6.78 -10.52
N LEU A 199 -4.55 7.76 -10.06
CA LEU A 199 -4.55 9.13 -10.58
C LEU A 199 -3.53 9.29 -11.70
N SER A 200 -3.64 10.39 -12.46
CA SER A 200 -2.50 10.84 -13.28
C SER A 200 -1.29 11.09 -12.38
N LEU A 201 -0.07 11.05 -12.93
CA LEU A 201 1.14 11.31 -12.15
C LEU A 201 1.13 12.73 -11.56
N TRP A 202 0.58 13.69 -12.30
CA TRP A 202 0.44 15.07 -11.84
C TRP A 202 -0.57 15.17 -10.69
N ASP A 203 -1.77 14.61 -10.84
CA ASP A 203 -2.81 14.66 -9.80
C ASP A 203 -2.39 13.87 -8.54
N ALA A 204 -1.70 12.74 -8.72
CA ALA A 204 -1.10 11.97 -7.63
C ALA A 204 -0.06 12.78 -6.84
N SER A 205 0.86 13.47 -7.53
CA SER A 205 1.83 14.37 -6.90
C SER A 205 1.11 15.40 -6.05
N ARG A 206 0.04 16.00 -6.63
CA ARG A 206 -0.68 17.08 -5.96
C ARG A 206 -1.49 16.61 -4.77
N ALA A 207 -2.14 15.45 -4.85
CA ALA A 207 -2.82 14.82 -3.73
C ALA A 207 -1.87 14.57 -2.55
N ILE A 208 -0.63 14.16 -2.84
CA ILE A 208 0.40 13.94 -1.82
C ILE A 208 0.86 15.28 -1.24
N GLU A 209 1.25 16.26 -2.06
CA GLU A 209 1.71 17.57 -1.59
C GLU A 209 0.68 18.29 -0.70
N LEU A 210 -0.60 18.16 -1.04
CA LEU A 210 -1.70 18.79 -0.32
C LEU A 210 -2.10 18.05 0.96
N GLY A 211 -1.48 16.91 1.29
CA GLY A 211 -1.79 16.18 2.53
C GLY A 211 -2.95 15.18 2.44
N TRP A 212 -3.49 14.94 1.24
CA TRP A 212 -4.66 14.06 1.03
C TRP A 212 -4.32 12.60 0.83
N ALA A 213 -3.10 12.31 0.35
CA ALA A 213 -2.73 10.96 -0.01
C ALA A 213 -1.26 10.65 0.28
N GLU A 214 -0.95 9.36 0.30
CA GLU A 214 0.40 8.83 0.20
C GLU A 214 0.44 7.71 -0.83
N ARG A 215 1.61 7.39 -1.39
CA ARG A 215 1.74 6.29 -2.35
C ARG A 215 1.56 4.95 -1.67
N HIS A 216 1.13 3.95 -2.45
CA HIS A 216 1.27 2.57 -2.01
C HIS A 216 2.75 2.19 -1.88
N LYS A 217 3.09 1.37 -0.88
CA LYS A 217 4.49 0.99 -0.59
C LYS A 217 5.17 0.24 -1.73
N LEU A 218 4.42 -0.43 -2.58
CA LEU A 218 4.93 -1.11 -3.78
C LEU A 218 4.77 -0.31 -5.07
N SER A 219 4.32 0.95 -5.01
CA SER A 219 4.16 1.79 -6.21
C SER A 219 5.49 1.91 -6.96
N GLY A 220 5.48 1.55 -8.24
CA GLY A 220 6.67 1.60 -9.09
C GLY A 220 7.80 0.67 -8.64
N ALA A 221 7.48 -0.40 -7.88
CA ALA A 221 8.44 -1.45 -7.57
C ALA A 221 8.79 -2.26 -8.84
N VAL A 222 9.89 -3.02 -8.78
CA VAL A 222 10.36 -3.88 -9.89
C VAL A 222 9.23 -4.80 -10.35
N GLY A 223 8.98 -4.83 -11.67
CA GLY A 223 7.90 -5.61 -12.28
C GLY A 223 6.58 -4.87 -12.45
N GLY A 224 6.44 -3.64 -11.94
CA GLY A 224 5.32 -2.73 -12.28
C GLY A 224 3.93 -3.20 -11.85
N ALA A 225 3.85 -4.09 -10.85
CA ALA A 225 2.58 -4.64 -10.38
C ALA A 225 1.64 -3.58 -9.78
N ILE A 226 2.19 -2.56 -9.12
CA ILE A 226 1.43 -1.42 -8.59
C ILE A 226 1.89 -0.14 -9.31
N PRO A 227 0.98 0.59 -10.00
CA PRO A 227 1.35 1.77 -10.76
C PRO A 227 1.86 2.92 -9.88
N TRP A 228 2.63 3.83 -10.49
CA TRP A 228 3.14 5.03 -9.81
C TRP A 228 2.05 6.01 -9.35
N GLY A 229 0.98 6.18 -10.15
CA GLY A 229 -0.20 6.97 -9.79
C GLY A 229 -1.17 6.27 -8.83
N TYR A 230 -0.83 5.05 -8.36
CA TYR A 230 -1.63 4.30 -7.39
C TYR A 230 -1.40 4.86 -5.98
N VAL A 231 -2.32 5.73 -5.56
CA VAL A 231 -2.26 6.43 -4.27
C VAL A 231 -3.24 5.84 -3.27
N PHE A 232 -2.96 6.05 -1.99
CA PHE A 232 -3.81 5.81 -0.85
C PHE A 232 -4.36 7.15 -0.38
N ILE A 233 -5.60 7.45 -0.75
CA ILE A 233 -6.33 8.67 -0.36
C ILE A 233 -6.91 8.42 1.02
N TYR A 234 -6.69 9.36 1.94
CA TYR A 234 -7.18 9.25 3.31
C TYR A 234 -8.71 9.40 3.40
N ALA A 235 -9.29 8.80 4.43
CA ALA A 235 -10.73 8.87 4.68
C ALA A 235 -11.21 10.31 4.93
N PRO A 236 -12.36 10.71 4.35
CA PRO A 236 -12.94 12.01 4.62
C PRO A 236 -13.53 12.06 6.03
N ARG A 237 -13.19 13.12 6.79
CA ARG A 237 -13.66 13.33 8.18
C ARG A 237 -15.02 14.03 8.27
N ASN A 238 -15.40 14.78 7.24
CA ASN A 238 -16.57 15.64 7.22
C ASN A 238 -17.00 15.93 5.75
N GLU A 239 -18.02 16.77 5.57
CA GLU A 239 -18.57 17.13 4.26
C GLU A 239 -17.54 17.77 3.31
N ASP A 240 -16.76 18.74 3.79
CA ASP A 240 -15.76 19.43 2.96
C ASP A 240 -14.67 18.46 2.48
N GLU A 241 -14.29 17.51 3.34
CA GLU A 241 -13.36 16.44 2.95
C GLU A 241 -14.00 15.43 2.01
N PHE A 242 -15.30 15.17 2.14
CA PHE A 242 -16.02 14.30 1.23
C PHE A 242 -16.10 14.89 -0.18
N ASP A 243 -16.33 16.21 -0.32
CA ASP A 243 -16.27 16.90 -1.61
C ASP A 243 -14.85 16.86 -2.22
N SER A 244 -13.83 17.00 -1.38
CA SER A 244 -12.43 16.82 -1.80
C SER A 244 -12.17 15.39 -2.27
N TRP A 245 -12.65 14.39 -1.53
CA TRP A 245 -12.57 12.98 -1.91
C TRP A 245 -13.28 12.71 -3.24
N LYS A 246 -14.52 13.18 -3.43
CA LYS A 246 -15.26 13.07 -4.70
C LYS A 246 -14.47 13.66 -5.87
N SER A 247 -13.80 14.78 -5.65
CA SER A 247 -12.95 15.43 -6.65
C SER A 247 -11.77 14.55 -7.08
N PHE A 248 -11.09 13.88 -6.13
CA PHE A 248 -10.02 12.93 -6.45
C PHE A 248 -10.54 11.69 -7.19
N ILE A 249 -11.67 11.12 -6.76
CA ILE A 249 -12.30 9.96 -7.41
C ILE A 249 -12.68 10.28 -8.85
N LEU A 250 -13.25 11.46 -9.08
CA LEU A 250 -13.64 11.89 -10.40
C LEU A 250 -12.44 12.19 -11.30
N ALA A 251 -11.37 12.79 -10.75
CA ALA A 251 -10.10 12.96 -11.46
C ALA A 251 -9.48 11.60 -11.85
N ALA A 252 -9.51 10.61 -10.96
CA ALA A 252 -9.06 9.25 -11.26
C ALA A 252 -9.88 8.64 -12.41
N ALA A 253 -11.22 8.72 -12.34
CA ALA A 253 -12.09 8.21 -13.40
C ALA A 253 -11.79 8.87 -14.75
N ARG A 254 -11.68 10.21 -14.78
CA ARG A 254 -11.37 10.98 -16.00
C ARG A 254 -10.01 10.62 -16.59
N PHE A 255 -8.98 10.52 -15.76
CA PHE A 255 -7.66 10.11 -16.22
C PHE A 255 -7.67 8.72 -16.88
N ASN A 256 -8.31 7.76 -16.23
CA ASN A 256 -8.38 6.39 -16.75
C ASN A 256 -9.25 6.31 -18.02
N ALA A 257 -10.35 7.09 -18.10
CA ALA A 257 -11.15 7.23 -19.32
C ALA A 257 -10.36 7.85 -20.49
N ALA A 258 -9.62 8.94 -20.23
CA ALA A 258 -8.76 9.58 -21.22
C ALA A 258 -7.65 8.65 -21.73
N SER A 259 -7.13 7.80 -20.84
CA SER A 259 -6.09 6.81 -21.17
C SER A 259 -6.58 5.68 -22.08
N VAL A 260 -7.90 5.52 -22.23
CA VAL A 260 -8.54 4.56 -23.14
C VAL A 260 -9.27 5.25 -24.31
N GLY A 261 -9.02 6.54 -24.50
CA GLY A 261 -9.52 7.31 -25.66
C GLY A 261 -10.90 7.96 -25.47
N SER A 262 -11.47 7.95 -24.25
CA SER A 262 -12.71 8.67 -23.95
C SER A 262 -12.43 10.08 -23.47
N THR A 263 -13.25 11.05 -23.90
CA THR A 263 -13.09 12.47 -23.52
C THR A 263 -14.08 12.92 -22.44
N THR A 264 -15.06 12.08 -22.07
CA THR A 264 -16.15 12.48 -21.16
C THR A 264 -16.39 11.41 -20.11
N VAL A 265 -16.45 11.84 -18.84
CA VAL A 265 -16.94 11.06 -17.71
C VAL A 265 -18.05 11.89 -17.06
N GLN A 266 -19.24 11.31 -16.97
CA GLN A 266 -20.37 11.93 -16.28
C GLN A 266 -20.15 11.83 -14.76
N ALA A 267 -20.13 12.98 -14.09
CA ALA A 267 -20.07 13.04 -12.64
C ALA A 267 -21.41 12.58 -12.03
N PRO A 268 -21.41 11.84 -10.91
CA PRO A 268 -22.64 11.57 -10.17
C PRO A 268 -23.27 12.85 -9.61
N ASP A 269 -24.59 12.96 -9.69
CA ASP A 269 -25.37 14.04 -9.07
C ASP A 269 -25.67 13.75 -7.58
N LEU A 270 -24.62 13.55 -6.75
CA LEU A 270 -24.73 13.15 -5.33
C LEU A 270 -23.73 13.83 -4.37
#